data_AF-A0AAE0PPK2-F1
#
_entry.id   AF-A0AAE0PPK2-F1
#
_cell.length_a   1.000
_cell.length_b   1.000
_cell.length_c   1.000
_cell.angle_alpha   90.00
_cell.angle_beta   90.00
_cell.angle_gamma   90.00
#
_symmetry.space_group_name_H-M   'P 1'
#
loop_
_entity.id
_entity.type
_entity.pdbx_description
1 polymer ?
#
loop_
_entity_poly.entity_id
_entity_poly.type
_entity_poly.pdbx_seq_one_letter_code
_entity_poly.pdbx_strand_id
1 'polypeptide(L)'
;KEEGGQGLVQLSSRAAAFRLQFIQRLLTGPRDLVWRAAASGLLRTVKGLGLDRALFLMDTKMLDISGLPMFYRGLFKTWNVFKKQNKGCRTVHWLLEEPLVYGGRLDISGVTVPALSRTLVSSGIVTLRELVNIAGSDLSRAEDLAARMGLRSRRVVNQLLHRWRSALTSEERVQLMDYQHTETGPAEDESFPRLSIAPDLDGCAGPLLECRSEGEMDFGSVSGKLLYRACVKVLNKKKLSGRVDTPWRNVLGFNADIKPEWRALYKPPLTKKAADLQWRILHGQSNIVTFIYSFMSEKWLY
;
A
#
# COMPACT_ATOMS: atom_id res chain seq x y z
N LYS A 1 16.50 -6.64 22.11
CA LYS A 1 17.16 -7.29 20.95
C LYS A 1 16.40 -8.59 20.67
N GLU A 2 15.78 -8.69 19.51
CA GLU A 2 14.78 -9.72 19.18
C GLU A 2 15.42 -11.06 18.84
N GLU A 3 14.72 -12.15 19.16
CA GLU A 3 15.14 -13.54 18.94
C GLU A 3 15.70 -13.78 17.54
N GLY A 4 17.04 -13.79 17.46
CA GLY A 4 17.81 -14.98 17.09
C GLY A 4 17.27 -15.84 15.95
N GLY A 5 16.96 -15.26 14.79
CA GLY A 5 17.01 -15.97 13.51
C GLY A 5 18.31 -15.59 12.81
N GLN A 6 19.14 -16.56 12.44
CA GLN A 6 20.46 -16.30 11.86
C GLN A 6 20.43 -15.48 10.56
N GLY A 7 20.25 -14.15 10.59
CA GLY A 7 20.43 -13.29 9.42
C GLY A 7 19.76 -13.78 8.13
N LEU A 8 18.75 -14.65 8.20
CA LEU A 8 18.10 -15.28 7.05
C LEU A 8 17.19 -14.23 6.46
N VAL A 9 17.78 -13.41 5.60
CA VAL A 9 17.08 -12.36 4.88
C VAL A 9 16.28 -13.00 3.77
N GLN A 10 14.96 -12.83 3.81
CA GLN A 10 14.15 -13.16 2.65
C GLN A 10 14.35 -12.08 1.59
N LEU A 11 15.12 -12.42 0.55
CA LEU A 11 15.53 -11.48 -0.50
C LEU A 11 14.34 -10.80 -1.20
N SER A 12 13.26 -11.54 -1.48
CA SER A 12 12.05 -11.00 -2.08
C SER A 12 11.40 -9.93 -1.20
N SER A 13 11.31 -10.18 0.11
CA SER A 13 10.75 -9.25 1.09
C SER A 13 11.63 -8.03 1.29
N ARG A 14 12.96 -8.20 1.23
CA ARG A 14 13.90 -7.08 1.27
C ARG A 14 13.79 -6.20 0.03
N ALA A 15 13.68 -6.80 -1.15
CA ALA A 15 13.48 -6.08 -2.40
C ALA A 15 12.12 -5.33 -2.41
N ALA A 16 11.06 -5.95 -1.88
CA ALA A 16 9.76 -5.31 -1.71
C ALA A 16 9.84 -4.12 -0.73
N ALA A 17 10.44 -4.31 0.44
CA ALA A 17 10.63 -3.25 1.42
C ALA A 17 11.42 -2.06 0.85
N PHE A 18 12.50 -2.33 0.10
CA PHE A 18 13.27 -1.30 -0.58
C PHE A 18 12.40 -0.49 -1.57
N ARG A 19 11.55 -1.16 -2.36
CA ARG A 19 10.62 -0.50 -3.27
C ARG A 19 9.59 0.36 -2.52
N LEU A 20 9.08 -0.11 -1.39
CA LEU A 20 8.17 0.69 -0.55
C LEU A 20 8.87 1.91 0.03
N GLN A 21 10.12 1.78 0.48
CA GLN A 21 10.91 2.93 0.93
C GLN A 21 11.20 3.92 -0.20
N PHE A 22 11.41 3.42 -1.42
CA PHE A 22 11.53 4.28 -2.60
C PHE A 22 10.23 5.06 -2.85
N ILE A 23 9.07 4.40 -2.82
CA ILE A 23 7.76 5.05 -2.94
C ILE A 23 7.55 6.06 -1.81
N GLN A 24 7.84 5.68 -0.56
CA GLN A 24 7.76 6.57 0.60
C GLN A 24 8.58 7.83 0.37
N ARG A 25 9.84 7.70 -0.06
CA ARG A 25 10.71 8.83 -0.33
C ARG A 25 10.27 9.67 -1.55
N LEU A 26 9.70 9.03 -2.56
CA LEU A 26 9.11 9.71 -3.72
C LEU A 26 7.93 10.61 -3.29
N LEU A 27 7.03 10.09 -2.44
CA LEU A 27 5.79 10.74 -2.04
C LEU A 27 6.00 11.74 -0.88
N THR A 28 6.70 11.34 0.18
CA THR A 28 6.80 12.12 1.44
C THR A 28 8.23 12.55 1.78
N GLY A 29 9.22 12.22 0.94
CA GLY A 29 10.62 12.55 1.21
C GLY A 29 10.96 14.05 1.03
N PRO A 30 12.21 14.43 1.36
CA PRO A 30 12.72 15.80 1.22
C PRO A 30 12.49 16.42 -0.17
N ARG A 31 12.42 17.75 -0.26
CA ARG A 31 12.12 18.46 -1.52
C ARG A 31 13.27 18.44 -2.53
N ASP A 32 14.51 18.42 -2.05
CA ASP A 32 15.77 18.49 -2.78
C ASP A 32 16.17 17.19 -3.50
N LEU A 33 15.26 16.22 -3.62
CA LEU A 33 15.55 14.97 -4.32
C LEU A 33 15.60 15.17 -5.84
N VAL A 34 16.81 15.35 -6.36
CA VAL A 34 17.10 15.54 -7.80
C VAL A 34 16.47 14.49 -8.72
N TRP A 35 16.32 13.25 -8.24
CA TRP A 35 15.75 12.16 -9.04
C TRP A 35 14.21 12.17 -9.07
N ARG A 36 13.53 12.96 -8.22
CA ARG A 36 12.07 12.99 -8.15
C ARG A 36 11.46 13.46 -9.47
N ALA A 37 12.01 14.51 -10.08
CA ALA A 37 11.52 15.03 -11.36
C ALA A 37 11.61 13.97 -12.47
N ALA A 38 12.74 13.25 -12.54
CA ALA A 38 12.91 12.16 -13.50
C ALA A 38 11.92 11.00 -13.24
N ALA A 39 11.70 10.65 -11.98
CA ALA A 39 10.71 9.64 -11.59
C ALA A 39 9.29 10.07 -11.97
N SER A 40 8.90 11.32 -11.69
CA SER A 40 7.61 11.87 -12.09
C SER A 40 7.45 11.87 -13.62
N GLY A 41 8.48 12.25 -14.37
CA GLY A 41 8.47 12.21 -15.83
C GLY A 41 8.20 10.81 -16.39
N LEU A 42 8.82 9.78 -15.80
CA LEU A 42 8.55 8.39 -16.15
C LEU A 42 7.14 7.95 -15.75
N LEU A 43 6.63 8.38 -14.60
CA LEU A 43 5.28 8.04 -14.16
C LEU A 43 4.20 8.64 -15.08
N ARG A 44 4.42 9.85 -15.59
CA ARG A 44 3.51 10.50 -16.56
C ARG A 44 3.36 9.74 -17.87
N THR A 45 4.26 8.80 -18.18
CA THR A 45 4.12 7.94 -19.36
C THR A 45 3.11 6.81 -19.18
N VAL A 46 2.48 6.66 -18.01
CA VAL A 46 1.37 5.71 -17.82
C VAL A 46 0.23 6.11 -18.73
N LYS A 47 -0.19 5.14 -19.55
CA LYS A 47 -0.94 5.36 -20.78
C LYS A 47 -2.24 6.14 -20.56
N GLY A 48 -2.34 7.31 -21.19
CA GLY A 48 -3.56 8.12 -21.25
C GLY A 48 -3.90 8.89 -19.98
N LEU A 49 -3.08 8.81 -18.93
CA LEU A 49 -3.38 9.45 -17.65
C LEU A 49 -2.62 10.76 -17.44
N GLY A 50 -1.37 10.85 -17.86
CA GLY A 50 -0.54 12.04 -17.64
C GLY A 50 -0.25 12.35 -16.17
N LEU A 51 -0.57 11.43 -15.25
CA LEU A 51 -0.40 11.58 -13.81
C LEU A 51 0.99 11.12 -13.35
N ASP A 52 1.49 11.70 -12.26
CA ASP A 52 2.74 11.28 -11.62
C ASP A 52 2.52 10.55 -10.28
N ARG A 53 2.65 11.26 -9.15
CA ARG A 53 2.47 10.76 -7.79
C ARG A 53 1.01 10.42 -7.51
N ALA A 54 0.06 11.11 -8.14
CA ALA A 54 -1.37 10.84 -8.01
C ALA A 54 -1.75 9.40 -8.41
N LEU A 55 -0.94 8.72 -9.23
CA LEU A 55 -1.12 7.30 -9.55
C LEU A 55 -1.17 6.40 -8.30
N PHE A 56 -0.52 6.79 -7.21
CA PHE A 56 -0.51 6.02 -5.96
C PHE A 56 -1.78 6.20 -5.11
N LEU A 57 -2.68 7.13 -5.50
CA LEU A 57 -4.01 7.31 -4.89
C LEU A 57 -5.08 6.41 -5.55
N MET A 58 -4.75 5.75 -6.66
CA MET A 58 -5.65 4.95 -7.48
C MET A 58 -5.54 3.45 -7.17
N ASP A 59 -6.49 2.65 -7.65
CA ASP A 59 -6.31 1.19 -7.75
C ASP A 59 -5.31 0.87 -8.86
N THR A 60 -4.06 0.70 -8.45
CA THR A 60 -2.96 0.46 -9.39
C THR A 60 -3.04 -0.89 -10.11
N LYS A 61 -4.00 -1.76 -9.78
CA LYS A 61 -4.30 -2.98 -10.55
C LYS A 61 -4.98 -2.69 -11.88
N MET A 62 -5.66 -1.54 -12.00
CA MET A 62 -6.37 -1.13 -13.23
C MET A 62 -5.48 -0.36 -14.20
N LEU A 63 -4.25 -0.01 -13.80
CA LEU A 63 -3.34 0.80 -14.60
C LEU A 63 -2.59 -0.04 -15.64
N ASP A 64 -2.50 0.47 -16.87
CA ASP A 64 -1.59 -0.06 -17.89
C ASP A 64 -0.15 0.45 -17.66
N ILE A 65 0.61 -0.35 -16.92
CA ILE A 65 2.03 -0.09 -16.59
C ILE A 65 3.00 -0.74 -17.58
N SER A 66 2.52 -1.27 -18.71
CA SER A 66 3.35 -1.98 -19.70
C SER A 66 4.37 -1.09 -20.41
N GLY A 67 4.20 0.24 -20.38
CA GLY A 67 5.17 1.20 -20.91
C GLY A 67 6.31 1.54 -19.95
N LEU A 68 6.19 1.23 -18.65
CA LEU A 68 7.16 1.64 -17.64
C LEU A 68 8.41 0.76 -17.62
N PRO A 69 9.58 1.25 -17.16
CA PRO A 69 10.74 0.40 -16.89
C PRO A 69 10.44 -0.66 -15.83
N MET A 70 11.17 -1.79 -15.88
CA MET A 70 10.95 -2.95 -14.99
C MET A 70 11.00 -2.59 -13.50
N PHE A 71 11.86 -1.64 -13.11
CA PHE A 71 11.91 -1.15 -11.74
C PHE A 71 10.58 -0.52 -11.29
N TYR A 72 10.03 0.40 -12.08
CA TYR A 72 8.77 1.11 -11.79
C TYR A 72 7.55 0.18 -11.82
N ARG A 73 7.52 -0.80 -12.73
CA ARG A 73 6.50 -1.86 -12.67
C ARG A 73 6.56 -2.63 -11.35
N GLY A 74 7.77 -2.87 -10.85
CA GLY A 74 8.00 -3.49 -9.55
C GLY A 74 7.46 -2.66 -8.37
N LEU A 75 7.48 -1.33 -8.47
CA LEU A 75 6.90 -0.42 -7.46
C LEU A 75 5.41 -0.68 -7.32
N PHE A 76 4.66 -0.63 -8.43
CA PHE A 76 3.21 -0.88 -8.44
C PHE A 76 2.85 -2.30 -7.99
N LYS A 77 3.60 -3.32 -8.43
CA LYS A 77 3.42 -4.70 -7.94
C LYS A 77 3.56 -4.80 -6.43
N THR A 78 4.53 -4.10 -5.86
CA THR A 78 4.76 -4.11 -4.41
C THR A 78 3.70 -3.27 -3.67
N TRP A 79 3.31 -2.13 -4.23
CA TRP A 79 2.24 -1.28 -3.71
C TRP A 79 0.89 -2.01 -3.63
N ASN A 80 0.65 -2.94 -4.56
CA ASN A 80 -0.58 -3.74 -4.63
C ASN A 80 -0.69 -4.85 -3.58
N VAL A 81 0.38 -5.18 -2.85
CA VAL A 81 0.30 -6.19 -1.78
C VAL A 81 -0.18 -5.61 -0.45
N PHE A 82 -0.44 -4.30 -0.41
CA PHE A 82 -0.98 -3.59 0.74
C PHE A 82 -2.36 -3.04 0.42
N LYS A 83 -3.23 -3.01 1.44
CA LYS A 83 -4.42 -2.17 1.45
C LYS A 83 -4.00 -0.75 1.81
N LYS A 84 -4.61 0.22 1.16
CA LYS A 84 -4.29 1.65 1.29
C LYS A 84 -5.56 2.39 1.65
N GLN A 85 -5.46 3.32 2.58
CA GLN A 85 -6.55 4.22 2.92
C GLN A 85 -6.03 5.65 2.83
N ASN A 86 -6.70 6.43 1.98
CA ASN A 86 -6.47 7.86 1.88
C ASN A 86 -7.19 8.55 3.04
N LYS A 87 -6.46 9.26 3.90
CA LYS A 87 -7.03 10.00 5.03
C LYS A 87 -7.57 11.39 4.64
N GLY A 88 -7.65 11.66 3.32
CA GLY A 88 -8.19 12.89 2.76
C GLY A 88 -7.13 13.89 2.35
N CYS A 89 -7.53 14.80 1.45
CA CYS A 89 -6.72 15.92 1.02
C CYS A 89 -6.84 17.06 2.03
N ARG A 90 -5.71 17.56 2.52
CA ARG A 90 -5.68 18.73 3.42
C ARG A 90 -5.56 20.05 2.66
N THR A 91 -5.24 19.98 1.38
CA THR A 91 -4.86 21.14 0.60
C THR A 91 -5.54 21.13 -0.76
N VAL A 92 -5.73 22.32 -1.30
CA VAL A 92 -6.43 22.53 -2.58
C VAL A 92 -5.66 21.90 -3.74
N HIS A 93 -4.32 21.93 -3.73
CA HIS A 93 -3.52 21.28 -4.77
C HIS A 93 -3.87 19.79 -4.88
N TRP A 94 -3.80 19.06 -3.77
CA TRP A 94 -4.05 17.61 -3.76
C TRP A 94 -5.52 17.26 -3.91
N LEU A 95 -6.44 18.17 -3.54
CA LEU A 95 -7.84 18.03 -3.88
C LEU A 95 -8.04 18.07 -5.40
N LEU A 96 -7.42 19.04 -6.08
CA LEU A 96 -7.49 19.19 -7.54
C LEU A 96 -6.78 18.03 -8.27
N GLU A 97 -5.68 17.50 -7.74
CA GLU A 97 -4.99 16.33 -8.30
C GLU A 97 -5.68 14.98 -7.98
N GLU A 98 -6.81 14.98 -7.26
CA GLU A 98 -7.53 13.76 -6.92
C GLU A 98 -8.07 13.06 -8.19
N PRO A 99 -7.70 11.79 -8.43
CA PRO A 99 -8.13 11.05 -9.62
C PRO A 99 -9.63 10.72 -9.63
N LEU A 100 -10.25 10.84 -10.80
CA LEU A 100 -11.66 10.56 -11.07
C LEU A 100 -11.91 9.16 -11.65
N VAL A 101 -10.86 8.36 -11.84
CA VAL A 101 -10.91 7.06 -12.52
C VAL A 101 -10.12 6.01 -11.75
N TYR A 102 -10.35 4.74 -12.10
CA TYR A 102 -9.57 3.58 -11.65
C TYR A 102 -9.40 3.49 -10.13
N GLY A 103 -10.49 3.60 -9.38
CA GLY A 103 -10.52 3.42 -7.94
C GLY A 103 -9.94 4.57 -7.13
N GLY A 104 -9.74 5.74 -7.73
CA GLY A 104 -9.52 6.99 -6.99
C GLY A 104 -10.72 7.33 -6.09
N ARG A 105 -10.55 8.23 -5.13
CA ARG A 105 -11.61 8.54 -4.15
C ARG A 105 -12.87 9.12 -4.81
N LEU A 106 -12.68 9.87 -5.89
CA LEU A 106 -13.74 10.51 -6.67
C LEU A 106 -14.15 9.68 -7.90
N ASP A 107 -13.68 8.43 -8.00
CA ASP A 107 -14.10 7.53 -9.06
C ASP A 107 -15.54 7.05 -8.83
N ILE A 108 -16.43 7.50 -9.71
CA ILE A 108 -17.85 7.11 -9.71
C ILE A 108 -18.18 6.08 -10.80
N SER A 109 -17.16 5.54 -11.49
CA SER A 109 -17.29 4.59 -12.61
C SER A 109 -17.66 3.16 -12.19
N GLY A 110 -18.22 2.99 -10.98
CA GLY A 110 -18.77 1.72 -10.49
C GLY A 110 -19.84 1.13 -11.41
N VAL A 111 -20.44 0.01 -11.00
CA VAL A 111 -21.32 -0.88 -11.80
C VAL A 111 -22.37 -0.15 -12.66
N THR A 112 -22.81 1.04 -12.26
CA THR A 112 -23.83 1.82 -12.98
C THR A 112 -23.34 2.53 -14.26
N VAL A 113 -22.05 2.86 -14.41
CA VAL A 113 -21.55 3.50 -15.66
C VAL A 113 -20.17 2.94 -16.07
N PRO A 114 -20.09 1.67 -16.51
CA PRO A 114 -18.82 0.98 -16.75
C PRO A 114 -17.94 1.59 -17.86
N ALA A 115 -18.52 2.43 -18.72
CA ALA A 115 -17.79 3.12 -19.79
C ALA A 115 -17.22 4.48 -19.36
N LEU A 116 -17.60 5.00 -18.19
CA LEU A 116 -17.27 6.36 -17.78
C LEU A 116 -15.76 6.60 -17.70
N SER A 117 -15.02 5.69 -17.07
CA SER A 117 -13.55 5.79 -16.96
C SER A 117 -12.88 5.90 -18.32
N ARG A 118 -13.35 5.14 -19.33
CA ARG A 118 -12.81 5.24 -20.69
C ARG A 118 -13.11 6.58 -21.34
N THR A 119 -14.35 7.07 -21.19
CA THR A 119 -14.76 8.39 -21.72
C THR A 119 -13.97 9.53 -21.07
N LEU A 120 -13.77 9.48 -19.75
CA LEU A 120 -12.98 10.43 -19.00
C LEU A 120 -11.52 10.44 -19.47
N VAL A 121 -10.89 9.27 -19.56
CA VAL A 121 -9.52 9.15 -20.08
C VAL A 121 -9.41 9.65 -21.52
N SER A 122 -10.34 9.30 -22.41
CA SER A 122 -10.31 9.78 -23.80
C SER A 122 -10.56 11.28 -23.96
N SER A 123 -11.28 11.89 -23.01
CA SER A 123 -11.53 13.35 -22.99
C SER A 123 -10.47 14.14 -22.22
N GLY A 124 -9.51 13.44 -21.59
CA GLY A 124 -8.45 14.01 -20.77
C GLY A 124 -8.95 14.53 -19.41
N ILE A 125 -10.10 14.10 -18.92
CA ILE A 125 -10.69 14.53 -17.65
C ILE A 125 -10.34 13.47 -16.59
N VAL A 126 -9.09 13.47 -16.13
CA VAL A 126 -8.57 12.40 -15.27
C VAL A 126 -8.56 12.82 -13.79
N THR A 127 -8.39 14.11 -13.51
CA THR A 127 -8.37 14.69 -12.16
C THR A 127 -9.53 15.64 -11.94
N LEU A 128 -9.77 15.99 -10.67
CA LEU A 128 -10.72 17.03 -10.31
C LEU A 128 -10.36 18.39 -10.93
N ARG A 129 -9.07 18.69 -11.15
CA ARG A 129 -8.62 19.91 -11.83
C ARG A 129 -9.23 20.05 -13.21
N GLU A 130 -9.10 19.03 -14.06
CA GLU A 130 -9.66 19.12 -15.41
C GLU A 130 -11.17 19.21 -15.37
N LEU A 131 -11.83 18.50 -14.44
CA LEU A 131 -13.28 18.58 -14.27
C LEU A 131 -13.72 19.99 -13.87
N VAL A 132 -13.07 20.62 -12.88
CA VAL A 132 -13.37 21.98 -12.42
C VAL A 132 -13.11 23.01 -13.52
N ASN A 133 -12.04 22.86 -14.28
CA ASN A 133 -11.72 23.75 -15.40
C ASN A 133 -12.82 23.77 -16.47
N ILE A 134 -13.56 22.66 -16.64
CA ILE A 134 -14.64 22.54 -17.61
C ILE A 134 -15.99 22.89 -16.98
N ALA A 135 -16.29 22.30 -15.81
CA ALA A 135 -17.61 22.33 -15.18
C ALA A 135 -17.82 23.51 -14.22
N GLY A 136 -16.77 24.28 -13.90
CA GLY A 136 -16.77 25.28 -12.84
C GLY A 136 -16.47 24.69 -11.46
N SER A 137 -16.10 25.55 -10.50
CA SER A 137 -15.83 25.20 -9.09
C SER A 137 -17.04 24.61 -8.37
N ASP A 138 -18.23 25.09 -8.73
CA ASP A 138 -19.54 24.60 -8.26
C ASP A 138 -20.03 23.35 -9.01
N LEU A 139 -19.27 22.91 -10.03
CA LEU A 139 -19.59 21.78 -10.89
C LEU A 139 -20.97 21.93 -11.56
N SER A 140 -21.39 23.13 -11.95
CA SER A 140 -22.73 23.41 -12.52
C SER A 140 -22.80 23.42 -14.05
N ARG A 141 -21.68 23.61 -14.75
CA ARG A 141 -21.63 23.78 -16.22
C ARG A 141 -21.74 22.45 -16.97
N ALA A 142 -22.93 21.86 -16.92
CA ALA A 142 -23.21 20.55 -17.52
C ALA A 142 -23.09 20.53 -19.05
N GLU A 143 -23.33 21.66 -19.72
CA GLU A 143 -23.30 21.74 -21.19
C GLU A 143 -21.87 21.66 -21.72
N ASP A 144 -20.94 22.35 -21.08
CA ASP A 144 -19.51 22.32 -21.42
C ASP A 144 -18.92 20.92 -21.20
N LEU A 145 -19.27 20.29 -20.07
CA LEU A 145 -18.85 18.93 -19.79
C LEU A 145 -19.46 17.92 -20.78
N ALA A 146 -20.74 18.09 -21.14
CA ALA A 146 -21.41 17.26 -22.13
C ALA A 146 -20.71 17.34 -23.49
N ALA A 147 -20.39 18.56 -23.93
CA ALA A 147 -19.67 18.82 -25.18
C ALA A 147 -18.28 18.15 -25.15
N ARG A 148 -17.52 18.30 -24.06
CA ARG A 148 -16.17 17.72 -23.92
C ARG A 148 -16.18 16.19 -23.89
N MET A 149 -17.17 15.59 -23.25
CA MET A 149 -17.30 14.13 -23.16
C MET A 149 -18.01 13.49 -24.37
N GLY A 150 -18.55 14.30 -25.30
CA GLY A 150 -19.35 13.81 -26.42
C GLY A 150 -20.69 13.20 -26.00
N LEU A 151 -21.23 13.60 -24.85
CA LEU A 151 -22.49 13.07 -24.31
C LEU A 151 -23.66 13.92 -24.77
N ARG A 152 -24.66 13.30 -25.40
CA ARG A 152 -25.87 14.01 -25.87
C ARG A 152 -26.87 14.29 -24.75
N SER A 153 -26.85 13.48 -23.68
CA SER A 153 -27.86 13.57 -22.61
C SER A 153 -27.42 14.47 -21.47
N ARG A 154 -27.97 15.69 -21.42
CA ARG A 154 -27.76 16.64 -20.31
C ARG A 154 -28.19 16.06 -18.96
N ARG A 155 -29.21 15.20 -18.95
CA ARG A 155 -29.67 14.51 -17.72
C ARG A 155 -28.57 13.63 -17.13
N VAL A 156 -27.89 12.85 -17.98
CA VAL A 156 -26.79 11.97 -17.54
C VAL A 156 -25.65 12.79 -16.97
N VAL A 157 -25.24 13.87 -17.66
CA VAL A 157 -24.16 14.73 -17.20
C VAL A 157 -24.49 15.41 -15.87
N ASN A 158 -25.71 15.93 -15.72
CA ASN A 158 -26.17 16.48 -14.44
C ASN A 158 -26.14 15.45 -13.31
N GLN A 159 -26.50 14.19 -13.60
CA GLN A 159 -26.42 13.11 -12.61
C GLN A 159 -24.97 12.80 -12.22
N LEU A 160 -24.03 12.81 -13.16
CA LEU A 160 -22.60 12.63 -12.88
C LEU A 160 -22.06 13.78 -12.02
N LEU A 161 -22.33 15.04 -12.41
CA LEU A 161 -21.94 16.22 -11.65
C LEU A 161 -22.50 16.21 -10.23
N HIS A 162 -23.77 15.82 -10.07
CA HIS A 162 -24.38 15.68 -8.76
C HIS A 162 -23.66 14.61 -7.91
N ARG A 163 -23.28 13.47 -8.49
CA ARG A 163 -22.52 12.43 -7.79
C ARG A 163 -21.14 12.93 -7.35
N TRP A 164 -20.38 13.60 -8.21
CA TRP A 164 -19.10 14.19 -7.80
C TRP A 164 -19.26 15.24 -6.71
N ARG A 165 -20.24 16.14 -6.82
CA ARG A 165 -20.56 17.08 -5.74
C ARG A 165 -20.84 16.33 -4.44
N SER A 166 -21.66 15.30 -4.46
CA SER A 166 -22.00 14.50 -3.28
C SER A 166 -20.81 13.76 -2.65
N ALA A 167 -19.78 13.43 -3.45
CA ALA A 167 -18.57 12.78 -2.97
C ALA A 167 -17.59 13.76 -2.29
N LEU A 168 -17.72 15.06 -2.57
CA LEU A 168 -16.96 16.12 -1.91
C LEU A 168 -17.62 16.52 -0.59
N THR A 169 -16.80 16.68 0.45
CA THR A 169 -17.19 17.24 1.74
C THR A 169 -17.55 18.73 1.63
N SER A 170 -18.28 19.25 2.61
CA SER A 170 -18.62 20.69 2.65
C SER A 170 -17.37 21.58 2.66
N GLU A 171 -16.32 21.16 3.39
CA GLU A 171 -15.04 21.87 3.47
C GLU A 171 -14.32 21.91 2.11
N GLU A 172 -14.26 20.77 1.41
CA GLU A 172 -13.65 20.68 0.07
C GLU A 172 -14.40 21.55 -0.95
N ARG A 173 -15.73 21.65 -0.86
CA ARG A 173 -16.50 22.54 -1.74
C ARG A 173 -16.18 24.01 -1.50
N VAL A 174 -16.04 24.43 -0.25
CA VAL A 174 -15.62 25.80 0.09
C VAL A 174 -14.22 26.08 -0.48
N GLN A 175 -13.29 25.15 -0.29
CA GLN A 175 -11.94 25.25 -0.85
C GLN A 175 -11.91 25.42 -2.37
N LEU A 176 -12.77 24.72 -3.11
CA LEU A 176 -12.88 24.88 -4.57
C LEU A 176 -13.44 26.24 -4.99
N MET A 177 -14.38 26.79 -4.21
CA MET A 177 -14.94 28.12 -4.46
C MET A 177 -13.90 29.21 -4.20
N ASP A 178 -13.19 29.13 -3.07
CA ASP A 178 -12.15 30.09 -2.70
C ASP A 178 -10.99 30.07 -3.71
N TYR A 179 -10.65 28.88 -4.23
CA TYR A 179 -9.65 28.71 -5.27
C TYR A 179 -9.94 29.51 -6.54
N GLN A 180 -11.21 29.59 -6.96
CA GLN A 180 -11.60 30.32 -8.17
C GLN A 180 -11.29 31.82 -8.08
N HIS A 181 -11.20 32.36 -6.87
CA HIS A 181 -10.93 33.78 -6.60
C HIS A 181 -9.46 34.07 -6.32
N THR A 182 -8.60 33.05 -6.26
CA THR A 182 -7.17 33.22 -5.97
C THR A 182 -6.40 33.38 -7.28
N GLU A 183 -5.76 34.53 -7.51
CA GLU A 183 -4.97 34.79 -8.73
C GLU A 183 -3.73 33.90 -8.84
N THR A 184 -3.21 33.45 -7.70
CA THR A 184 -2.12 32.48 -7.59
C THR A 184 -2.70 31.07 -7.52
N GLY A 185 -2.38 30.24 -8.52
CA GLY A 185 -2.67 28.81 -8.50
C GLY A 185 -2.14 28.12 -7.23
N PRO A 186 -2.61 26.90 -6.91
CA PRO A 186 -2.21 26.26 -5.66
C PRO A 186 -0.73 25.91 -5.75
N ALA A 187 0.01 26.10 -4.66
CA ALA A 187 1.44 25.82 -4.66
C ALA A 187 1.70 24.36 -5.06
N GLU A 188 2.46 24.12 -6.13
CA GLU A 188 2.81 22.77 -6.59
C GLU A 188 3.68 22.00 -5.56
N ASP A 189 4.21 22.71 -4.57
CA ASP A 189 5.15 22.23 -3.55
C ASP A 189 4.49 21.69 -2.26
N GLU A 190 3.22 21.32 -2.33
CA GLU A 190 2.50 20.81 -1.16
C GLU A 190 2.77 19.34 -0.85
N SER A 191 2.84 19.03 0.45
CA SER A 191 3.09 17.68 0.95
C SER A 191 2.03 16.68 0.48
N PHE A 192 2.48 15.51 0.03
CA PHE A 192 1.60 14.43 -0.43
C PHE A 192 0.56 14.04 0.63
N PRO A 193 -0.68 13.62 0.24
CA PRO A 193 -1.74 13.27 1.18
C PRO A 193 -1.30 12.17 2.14
N ARG A 194 -1.83 12.23 3.37
CA ARG A 194 -1.52 11.22 4.38
C ARG A 194 -2.18 9.90 4.00
N LEU A 195 -1.35 8.88 3.77
CA LEU A 195 -1.77 7.54 3.47
C LEU A 195 -1.49 6.62 4.65
N SER A 196 -2.46 5.78 4.97
CA SER A 196 -2.19 4.59 5.77
C SER A 196 -2.15 3.33 4.92
N ILE A 197 -1.30 2.39 5.32
CA ILE A 197 -1.14 1.10 4.67
C ILE A 197 -1.31 -0.03 5.68
N ALA A 198 -1.89 -1.13 5.21
CA ALA A 198 -2.01 -2.37 5.98
C ALA A 198 -1.66 -3.57 5.09
N PRO A 199 -0.99 -4.62 5.61
CA PRO A 199 -0.77 -5.88 4.90
C PRO A 199 -2.07 -6.44 4.29
N ASP A 200 -2.10 -6.76 2.99
CA ASP A 200 -3.24 -7.45 2.41
C ASP A 200 -3.10 -8.97 2.58
N LEU A 201 -3.82 -9.52 3.56
CA LEU A 201 -3.73 -10.93 3.94
C LEU A 201 -4.72 -11.84 3.20
N ASP A 202 -5.60 -11.33 2.33
CA ASP A 202 -6.62 -12.14 1.59
C ASP A 202 -7.37 -13.16 2.48
N GLY A 203 -7.72 -12.79 3.72
CA GLY A 203 -8.39 -13.69 4.66
C GLY A 203 -7.50 -14.76 5.30
N CYS A 204 -6.19 -14.80 5.02
CA CYS A 204 -5.24 -15.64 5.74
C CYS A 204 -5.12 -15.16 7.20
N ALA A 205 -5.11 -16.09 8.14
CA ALA A 205 -5.09 -15.81 9.58
C ALA A 205 -4.13 -16.74 10.32
N GLY A 206 -3.82 -16.40 11.58
CA GLY A 206 -2.99 -17.20 12.46
C GLY A 206 -1.93 -16.39 13.18
N PRO A 207 -1.28 -17.01 14.19
CA PRO A 207 -0.43 -16.30 15.15
C PRO A 207 0.82 -15.69 14.52
N LEU A 208 1.31 -16.24 13.40
CA LEU A 208 2.44 -15.70 12.65
C LEU A 208 2.08 -14.51 11.74
N LEU A 209 0.78 -14.31 11.48
CA LEU A 209 0.26 -13.20 10.69
C LEU A 209 -0.21 -12.06 11.59
N GLU A 210 -0.78 -12.38 12.75
CA GLU A 210 -1.19 -11.45 13.79
C GLU A 210 0.02 -10.79 14.47
N CYS A 211 0.31 -9.52 14.16
CA CYS A 211 1.16 -8.70 15.03
C CYS A 211 0.35 -7.56 15.62
N ARG A 212 0.35 -7.47 16.95
CA ARG A 212 -0.22 -6.33 17.70
C ARG A 212 0.38 -4.97 17.29
N SER A 213 1.58 -4.94 16.71
CA SER A 213 2.29 -3.72 16.30
C SER A 213 2.27 -3.41 14.79
N GLU A 214 1.63 -4.25 13.96
CA GLU A 214 1.66 -4.14 12.48
C GLU A 214 0.24 -4.01 11.91
N GLY A 215 -0.61 -3.26 12.62
CA GLY A 215 -1.92 -2.86 12.12
C GLY A 215 -1.82 -1.82 11.00
N GLU A 216 -2.80 -0.92 10.94
CA GLU A 216 -2.75 0.23 10.05
C GLU A 216 -1.50 1.10 10.37
N MET A 217 -0.60 1.26 9.41
CA MET A 217 0.65 2.02 9.54
C MET A 217 0.55 3.32 8.75
N ASP A 218 1.00 4.44 9.33
CA ASP A 218 1.19 5.69 8.58
C ASP A 218 2.35 5.54 7.60
N PHE A 219 2.07 5.61 6.31
CA PHE A 219 3.06 5.37 5.27
C PHE A 219 4.15 6.45 5.25
N GLY A 220 3.83 7.69 5.66
CA GLY A 220 4.80 8.77 5.68
C GLY A 220 5.92 8.58 6.70
N SER A 221 5.64 7.88 7.80
CA SER A 221 6.54 7.75 8.96
C SER A 221 6.99 6.32 9.27
N VAL A 222 6.39 5.31 8.64
CA VAL A 222 6.72 3.89 8.90
C VAL A 222 8.20 3.57 8.61
N SER A 223 8.84 2.85 9.53
CA SER A 223 10.25 2.45 9.36
C SER A 223 10.43 1.34 8.34
N GLY A 224 11.58 1.33 7.66
CA GLY A 224 11.95 0.24 6.73
C GLY A 224 11.95 -1.15 7.37
N LYS A 225 12.25 -1.24 8.68
CA LYS A 225 12.21 -2.49 9.43
C LYS A 225 10.79 -3.05 9.53
N LEU A 226 9.81 -2.19 9.80
CA LEU A 226 8.40 -2.58 9.85
C LEU A 226 7.88 -2.93 8.45
N LEU A 227 8.23 -2.14 7.43
CA LEU A 227 7.89 -2.46 6.04
C LEU A 227 8.43 -3.84 5.62
N TYR A 228 9.67 -4.15 5.99
CA TYR A 228 10.25 -5.48 5.73
C TYR A 228 9.47 -6.61 6.37
N ARG A 229 9.10 -6.49 7.66
CA ARG A 229 8.31 -7.52 8.33
C ARG A 229 6.93 -7.69 7.70
N ALA A 230 6.27 -6.58 7.38
CA ALA A 230 5.01 -6.60 6.67
C ALA A 230 5.13 -7.31 5.31
N CYS A 231 6.19 -7.04 4.55
CA CYS A 231 6.47 -7.76 3.30
C CYS A 231 6.70 -9.26 3.52
N VAL A 232 7.44 -9.67 4.56
CA VAL A 232 7.62 -11.10 4.89
C VAL A 232 6.27 -11.77 5.12
N LYS A 233 5.36 -11.13 5.85
CA LYS A 233 4.04 -11.70 6.10
C LYS A 233 3.20 -11.81 4.84
N VAL A 234 3.03 -10.70 4.12
CA VAL A 234 2.18 -10.68 2.93
C VAL A 234 2.66 -11.65 1.85
N LEU A 235 3.98 -11.69 1.60
CA LEU A 235 4.53 -12.55 0.54
C LEU A 235 4.49 -14.04 0.90
N ASN A 236 4.40 -14.39 2.18
CA ASN A 236 4.31 -15.78 2.63
C ASN A 236 2.96 -16.13 3.26
N LYS A 237 1.95 -15.27 3.14
CA LYS A 237 0.67 -15.40 3.87
C LYS A 237 0.03 -16.78 3.76
N LYS A 238 0.00 -17.37 2.56
CA LYS A 238 -0.52 -18.72 2.32
C LYS A 238 0.26 -19.81 3.05
N LYS A 239 1.59 -19.67 3.17
CA LYS A 239 2.45 -20.64 3.86
C LYS A 239 2.38 -20.50 5.37
N LEU A 240 2.15 -19.28 5.86
CA LEU A 240 2.08 -18.94 7.27
C LEU A 240 0.67 -19.12 7.87
N SER A 241 -0.37 -19.10 7.02
CA SER A 241 -1.75 -19.25 7.44
C SER A 241 -1.95 -20.55 8.23
N GLY A 242 -2.57 -20.45 9.41
CA GLY A 242 -2.83 -21.59 10.29
C GLY A 242 -1.59 -22.25 10.89
N ARG A 243 -0.37 -21.75 10.61
CA ARG A 243 0.83 -22.27 11.28
C ARG A 243 0.88 -21.79 12.72
N VAL A 244 1.16 -22.72 13.62
CA VAL A 244 1.56 -22.42 14.99
C VAL A 244 2.87 -21.61 14.98
N ASP A 245 3.00 -20.71 15.94
CA ASP A 245 4.19 -19.87 16.14
C ASP A 245 5.46 -20.69 16.46
N THR A 246 5.29 -21.89 17.02
CA THR A 246 6.36 -22.84 17.29
C THR A 246 5.87 -24.29 17.19
N PRO A 247 6.67 -25.22 16.61
CA PRO A 247 6.31 -26.65 16.58
C PRO A 247 6.16 -27.24 17.99
N TRP A 248 6.86 -26.67 18.98
CA TRP A 248 6.83 -27.11 20.37
C TRP A 248 5.50 -26.83 21.06
N ARG A 249 4.66 -25.95 20.51
CA ARG A 249 3.32 -25.70 21.05
C ARG A 249 2.51 -26.99 21.15
N ASN A 250 2.57 -27.82 20.11
CA ASN A 250 1.86 -29.09 20.06
C ASN A 250 2.55 -30.15 20.92
N VAL A 251 3.89 -30.14 20.97
CA VAL A 251 4.68 -31.13 21.73
C VAL A 251 4.54 -30.92 23.24
N LEU A 252 4.49 -29.66 23.69
CA LEU A 252 4.45 -29.29 25.11
C LEU A 252 3.04 -28.95 25.61
N GLY A 253 2.02 -29.04 24.75
CA GLY A 253 0.63 -28.76 25.12
C GLY A 253 0.37 -27.32 25.55
N PHE A 254 1.09 -26.33 25.00
CA PHE A 254 0.93 -24.93 25.37
C PHE A 254 -0.33 -24.28 24.77
N ASN A 255 -1.15 -23.68 25.62
CA ASN A 255 -2.28 -22.83 25.21
C ASN A 255 -1.80 -21.62 24.39
N ALA A 256 -2.61 -21.15 23.46
CA ALA A 256 -2.30 -20.05 22.53
C ALA A 256 -1.82 -18.76 23.23
N ASP A 257 -2.26 -18.56 24.47
CA ASP A 257 -1.97 -17.38 25.29
C ASP A 257 -0.54 -17.38 25.86
N ILE A 258 0.09 -18.56 25.90
CA ILE A 258 1.46 -18.74 26.39
C ILE A 258 2.41 -18.62 25.21
N LYS A 259 3.24 -17.56 25.24
CA LYS A 259 4.33 -17.38 24.28
C LYS A 259 5.62 -17.97 24.86
N PRO A 260 6.18 -19.03 24.26
CA PRO A 260 7.39 -19.63 24.79
C PRO A 260 8.59 -18.69 24.60
N GLU A 261 9.29 -18.39 25.70
CA GLU A 261 10.50 -17.58 25.70
C GLU A 261 11.75 -18.44 25.57
N TRP A 262 12.17 -18.63 24.32
CA TRP A 262 13.31 -19.50 24.02
C TRP A 262 14.67 -18.96 24.49
N ARG A 263 14.76 -17.68 24.86
CA ARG A 263 16.02 -17.02 25.24
C ARG A 263 16.68 -17.62 26.47
N ALA A 264 15.91 -18.21 27.38
CA ALA A 264 16.46 -18.91 28.55
C ALA A 264 17.14 -20.24 28.17
N LEU A 265 16.79 -20.80 27.01
CA LEU A 265 17.18 -22.16 26.60
C LEU A 265 18.38 -22.19 25.65
N TYR A 266 18.89 -21.05 25.18
CA TYR A 266 20.11 -21.02 24.36
C TYR A 266 21.02 -19.82 24.70
N LYS A 267 22.34 -20.06 24.59
CA LYS A 267 23.36 -18.99 24.66
C LYS A 267 23.35 -18.22 23.33
N PRO A 268 23.71 -16.92 23.31
CA PRO A 268 23.78 -16.15 22.06
C PRO A 268 24.56 -16.92 20.98
N PRO A 269 24.07 -16.94 19.72
CA PRO A 269 24.63 -17.81 18.71
C PRO A 269 26.12 -17.53 18.51
N LEU A 270 26.93 -18.57 18.58
CA LEU A 270 28.34 -18.52 18.20
C LEU A 270 28.44 -18.13 16.72
N THR A 271 29.40 -17.28 16.36
CA THR A 271 29.64 -16.82 14.98
C THR A 271 30.14 -17.96 14.09
N LYS A 272 29.28 -18.93 13.77
CA LYS A 272 29.55 -19.98 12.79
C LYS A 272 28.69 -19.76 11.54
N LYS A 273 29.31 -19.91 10.37
CA LYS A 273 28.70 -19.70 9.04
C LYS A 273 27.65 -20.75 8.65
N ALA A 274 27.55 -21.85 9.39
CA ALA A 274 26.54 -22.88 9.19
C ALA A 274 25.38 -22.67 10.16
N ALA A 275 24.15 -22.91 9.70
CA ALA A 275 22.97 -22.71 10.53
C ALA A 275 23.03 -23.52 11.83
N ASP A 276 22.94 -22.80 12.95
CA ASP A 276 23.16 -23.29 14.30
C ASP A 276 22.21 -24.46 14.58
N LEU A 277 22.76 -25.57 15.06
CA LEU A 277 22.01 -26.76 15.40
C LEU A 277 20.98 -26.44 16.50
N GLN A 278 21.31 -25.56 17.44
CA GLN A 278 20.38 -25.10 18.47
C GLN A 278 19.17 -24.39 17.86
N TRP A 279 19.40 -23.53 16.86
CA TRP A 279 18.34 -22.85 16.11
C TRP A 279 17.48 -23.84 15.31
N ARG A 280 18.09 -24.82 14.64
CA ARG A 280 17.36 -25.84 13.88
C ARG A 280 16.50 -26.72 14.78
N ILE A 281 16.99 -27.06 15.97
CA ILE A 281 16.24 -27.81 16.98
C ILE A 281 15.06 -26.99 17.50
N LEU A 282 15.30 -25.74 17.84
CA LEU A 282 14.27 -24.82 18.33
C LEU A 282 13.11 -24.63 17.35
N HIS A 283 13.42 -24.59 16.06
CA HIS A 283 12.43 -24.34 15.00
C HIS A 283 12.00 -25.61 14.25
N GLY A 284 12.33 -26.80 14.74
CA GLY A 284 11.89 -28.08 14.19
C GLY A 284 12.35 -28.35 12.75
N GLN A 285 13.51 -27.81 12.36
CA GLN A 285 14.09 -27.94 11.00
C GLN A 285 14.93 -29.21 10.81
N SER A 286 14.94 -30.12 11.80
CA SER A 286 15.60 -31.43 11.71
C SER A 286 14.62 -32.50 12.19
N ASN A 287 14.70 -33.72 11.61
CA ASN A 287 13.97 -34.90 12.08
C ASN A 287 14.48 -35.28 13.48
N ILE A 288 13.94 -34.60 14.48
CA ILE A 288 14.38 -34.63 15.88
C ILE A 288 13.61 -35.66 16.70
N VAL A 289 12.63 -36.34 16.10
CA VAL A 289 11.91 -37.44 16.76
C VAL A 289 12.89 -38.47 17.32
N THR A 290 14.00 -38.74 16.64
CA THR A 290 15.04 -39.67 17.12
C THR A 290 15.93 -39.07 18.22
N PHE A 291 16.18 -37.76 18.22
CA PHE A 291 17.10 -37.11 19.18
C PHE A 291 16.43 -36.83 20.54
N ILE A 292 15.15 -36.44 20.56
CA ILE A 292 14.41 -36.26 21.82
C ILE A 292 14.14 -37.61 22.47
N TYR A 293 13.81 -38.66 21.70
CA TYR A 293 13.63 -39.99 22.28
C TYR A 293 14.92 -40.49 22.96
N SER A 294 16.09 -40.28 22.34
CA SER A 294 17.38 -40.65 22.95
C SER A 294 17.72 -39.79 24.17
N PHE A 295 17.37 -38.50 24.18
CA PHE A 295 17.70 -37.60 25.29
C PHE A 295 16.72 -37.72 26.47
N MET A 296 15.45 -38.05 26.22
CA MET A 296 14.47 -38.32 27.27
C MET A 296 14.62 -39.73 27.86
N SER A 297 15.12 -40.71 27.10
CA SER A 297 15.43 -42.04 27.66
C SER A 297 16.66 -42.03 28.58
N GLU A 298 17.57 -41.07 28.41
CA GLU A 298 18.81 -40.98 29.21
C GLU A 298 18.71 -40.07 30.45
N LYS A 299 17.60 -39.34 30.66
CA LYS A 299 17.50 -38.35 31.75
C LYS A 299 16.26 -38.39 32.64
N TRP A 300 15.52 -39.50 32.65
CA TRP A 300 14.47 -39.76 33.64
C TRP A 300 14.66 -41.06 34.44
N LEU A 301 15.91 -41.49 34.60
CA LEU A 301 16.32 -42.39 35.67
C LEU A 301 17.22 -41.59 36.62
N TYR A 302 16.58 -40.85 37.53
CA TYR A 302 16.95 -40.55 38.93
C TYR A 302 16.08 -39.40 39.45
#